data_AF-A0A252F1C4-F1
#
_entry.id   AF-A0A252F1C4-F1
#
_cell.length_a   1.000
_cell.length_b   1.000
_cell.length_c   1.000
_cell.angle_alpha   90.00
_cell.angle_beta   90.00
_cell.angle_gamma   90.00
#
_symmetry.space_group_name_H-M   'P 1'
#
loop_
_entity.id
_entity.type
_entity.pdbx_description
1 polymer ?
#
loop_
_entity_poly.entity_id
_entity_poly.type
_entity_poly.pdbx_seq_one_letter_code
_entity_poly.pdbx_strand_id
1 'polypeptide(L)'
;MESLDIEELYRAAERSRLNAFESARQDSLKRLQNSLDEIGTSYRGSVTQAQTAARISALGQEEKLAASGLSSGGSYTAPTSGYTETARVASDNNLRSNLNTLSAARLQQEQEARNASNTEIAQARQSYENSAAEIRMQQAQAQINQYNTDREYNYNVRVTAYQQAMQRWQTYGIVLPADASILGVPAGTRTASSAYDNAKLALERWKALL
;
A
#
# COMPACT_ATOMS: atom_id res chain seq x y z
N MET A 1 -30.55 12.64 -20.18
CA MET A 1 -29.18 12.13 -19.96
C MET A 1 -28.91 12.36 -18.49
N GLU A 2 -29.07 11.31 -17.67
CA GLU A 2 -28.64 11.36 -16.26
C GLU A 2 -27.16 11.68 -16.24
N SER A 3 -26.81 12.82 -15.64
CA SER A 3 -25.45 13.06 -15.19
C SER A 3 -25.13 11.94 -14.21
N LEU A 4 -24.26 11.01 -14.60
CA LEU A 4 -23.56 10.17 -13.63
C LEU A 4 -22.97 11.13 -12.59
N ASP A 5 -23.57 11.14 -11.41
CA ASP A 5 -23.20 12.04 -10.34
C ASP A 5 -21.74 11.74 -10.03
N ILE A 6 -20.87 12.74 -10.15
CA ILE A 6 -19.42 12.59 -10.01
C ILE A 6 -19.11 11.90 -8.66
N GLU A 7 -19.95 12.15 -7.66
CA GLU A 7 -19.89 11.52 -6.35
C GLU A 7 -20.16 10.00 -6.36
N GLU A 8 -21.05 9.50 -7.21
CA GLU A 8 -21.30 8.06 -7.37
C GLU A 8 -20.12 7.33 -8.02
N LEU A 9 -19.49 7.94 -9.04
CA LEU A 9 -18.28 7.40 -9.68
C LEU A 9 -17.12 7.28 -8.67
N TYR A 10 -16.95 8.28 -7.81
CA TYR A 10 -15.95 8.23 -6.74
C TYR A 10 -16.27 7.18 -5.67
N ARG A 11 -17.53 7.07 -5.23
CA ARG A 11 -17.95 6.04 -4.27
C ARG A 11 -17.77 4.63 -4.83
N ALA A 12 -18.05 4.43 -6.12
CA ALA A 12 -17.82 3.15 -6.80
C ALA A 12 -16.32 2.81 -6.90
N ALA A 13 -15.48 3.78 -7.25
CA ALA A 13 -14.03 3.61 -7.29
C ALA A 13 -13.44 3.28 -5.90
N GLU A 14 -13.91 3.95 -4.85
CA GLU A 14 -13.48 3.69 -3.48
C GLU A 14 -13.88 2.29 -3.00
N ARG A 15 -15.11 1.86 -3.28
CA ARG A 15 -15.57 0.48 -3.00
C ARG A 15 -14.72 -0.57 -3.70
N SER A 16 -14.39 -0.35 -4.98
CA SER A 16 -13.55 -1.27 -5.74
C SER A 16 -12.16 -1.42 -5.10
N ARG A 17 -11.55 -0.31 -4.68
CA ARG A 17 -10.25 -0.30 -4.02
C ARG A 17 -10.28 -0.96 -2.63
N LEU A 18 -11.33 -0.71 -1.86
CA LEU A 18 -11.53 -1.38 -0.57
C LEU A 18 -11.67 -2.89 -0.75
N ASN A 19 -12.50 -3.34 -1.69
CA ASN A 19 -12.68 -4.76 -1.99
C ASN A 19 -11.36 -5.41 -2.41
N ALA A 20 -10.57 -4.75 -3.27
CA ALA A 20 -9.26 -5.27 -3.68
C ALA A 20 -8.29 -5.43 -2.51
N PHE A 21 -8.25 -4.46 -1.58
CA PHE A 21 -7.46 -4.55 -0.36
C PHE A 21 -7.93 -5.71 0.54
N GLU A 22 -9.24 -5.83 0.75
CA GLU A 22 -9.82 -6.88 1.57
C GLU A 22 -9.53 -8.27 1.00
N SER A 23 -9.65 -8.45 -0.32
CA SER A 23 -9.29 -9.69 -1.01
C SER A 23 -7.81 -10.01 -0.83
N ALA A 24 -6.90 -9.04 -1.06
CA ALA A 24 -5.47 -9.25 -0.88
C ALA A 24 -5.11 -9.66 0.56
N ARG A 25 -5.80 -9.07 1.56
CA ARG A 25 -5.65 -9.44 2.97
C ARG A 25 -6.11 -10.87 3.23
N GLN A 26 -7.29 -11.26 2.72
CA GLN A 26 -7.81 -12.61 2.87
C GLN A 26 -6.89 -13.66 2.23
N ASP A 27 -6.38 -13.37 1.03
CA ASP A 27 -5.44 -14.25 0.33
C ASP A 27 -4.14 -14.43 1.12
N SER A 28 -3.61 -13.36 1.72
CA SER A 28 -2.42 -13.44 2.57
C SER A 28 -2.66 -14.30 3.81
N LEU A 29 -3.82 -14.15 4.46
CA LEU A 29 -4.18 -14.99 5.62
C LEU A 29 -4.34 -16.46 5.23
N LYS A 30 -4.92 -16.73 4.05
CA LYS A 30 -5.04 -18.09 3.53
C LYS A 30 -3.67 -18.71 3.22
N ARG A 31 -2.75 -17.94 2.62
CA ARG A 31 -1.36 -18.37 2.41
C ARG A 31 -0.64 -18.65 3.73
N LEU A 32 -0.83 -17.78 4.73
CA LEU A 32 -0.28 -18.00 6.07
C LEU A 32 -0.78 -19.30 6.68
N GLN A 33 -2.09 -19.55 6.61
CA GLN A 33 -2.68 -20.78 7.14
C GLN A 33 -2.08 -22.02 6.47
N ASN A 34 -2.03 -22.04 5.14
CA ASN A 34 -1.43 -23.15 4.39
C ASN A 34 0.04 -23.36 4.78
N SER A 35 0.80 -22.27 4.92
CA SER A 35 2.21 -22.34 5.34
C SER A 35 2.37 -22.94 6.73
N LEU A 36 1.53 -22.56 7.70
CA LEU A 36 1.55 -23.12 9.05
C LEU A 36 1.21 -24.62 9.06
N ASP A 37 0.24 -25.05 8.25
CA ASP A 37 -0.15 -26.46 8.12
C ASP A 37 0.98 -27.31 7.49
N GLU A 38 1.66 -26.77 6.47
CA GLU A 38 2.83 -27.38 5.84
C GLU A 38 4.01 -27.48 6.80
N ILE A 39 4.33 -26.41 7.53
CA ILE A 39 5.37 -26.39 8.57
C ILE A 39 5.09 -27.45 9.63
N GLY A 40 3.85 -27.52 10.12
CA GLY A 40 3.44 -28.52 11.12
C GLY A 40 3.55 -29.96 10.61
N THR A 41 3.21 -30.20 9.34
CA THR A 41 3.32 -31.52 8.71
C THR A 41 4.77 -31.92 8.49
N SER A 42 5.60 -31.02 7.97
CA SER A 42 7.04 -31.21 7.80
C SER A 42 7.72 -31.53 9.14
N TYR A 43 7.43 -30.75 10.18
CA TYR A 43 7.95 -30.96 11.54
C TYR A 43 7.63 -32.37 12.07
N ARG A 44 6.37 -32.83 11.97
CA ARG A 44 5.98 -34.19 12.39
C ARG A 44 6.73 -35.28 11.61
N GLY A 45 6.95 -35.07 10.31
CA GLY A 45 7.77 -35.94 9.48
C GLY A 45 9.21 -36.03 9.97
N SER A 46 9.87 -34.88 10.19
CA SER A 46 11.25 -34.82 10.68
C SER A 46 11.42 -35.44 12.07
N VAL A 47 10.46 -35.24 12.98
CA VAL A 47 10.45 -35.88 14.30
C VAL A 47 10.37 -37.40 14.18
N THR A 48 9.47 -37.91 13.33
CA THR A 48 9.32 -39.36 13.10
C THR A 48 10.60 -39.96 12.51
N GLN A 49 11.24 -39.25 11.58
CA GLN A 49 12.50 -39.66 10.98
C GLN A 49 13.64 -39.70 12.02
N ALA A 50 13.75 -38.67 12.87
CA ALA A 50 14.75 -38.61 13.92
C ALA A 50 14.59 -39.77 14.93
N GLN A 51 13.36 -40.08 15.32
CA GLN A 51 13.06 -41.23 16.19
C GLN A 51 13.40 -42.56 15.52
N THR A 52 13.09 -42.71 14.23
CA THR A 52 13.40 -43.93 13.46
C THR A 52 14.91 -44.13 13.36
N ALA A 53 15.67 -43.08 13.04
CA ALA A 53 17.13 -43.12 12.98
C ALA A 53 17.75 -43.48 14.35
N ALA A 54 17.20 -42.95 15.44
CA ALA A 54 17.63 -43.31 16.80
C ALA A 54 17.38 -44.79 17.12
N ARG A 55 16.21 -45.34 16.72
CA ARG A 55 15.91 -46.78 16.89
C ARG A 55 16.85 -47.67 16.09
N ILE A 56 17.12 -47.34 14.82
CA ILE A 56 18.05 -48.08 13.97
C ILE A 56 19.46 -48.07 14.60
N SER A 57 19.89 -46.92 15.11
CA SER A 57 21.20 -46.77 15.76
C SER A 57 21.30 -47.58 17.05
N ALA A 58 20.20 -47.71 17.80
CA ALA A 58 20.14 -48.56 18.99
C ALA A 58 20.25 -50.05 18.64
N LEU A 59 19.49 -50.51 17.64
CA LEU A 59 19.53 -51.91 17.17
C LEU A 59 20.92 -52.30 16.66
N GLY A 60 21.57 -51.45 15.84
CA GLY A 60 22.92 -51.72 15.35
C GLY A 60 23.98 -51.76 16.47
N GLN A 61 23.80 -51.01 17.55
CA GLN A 61 24.65 -51.13 18.74
C GLN A 61 24.44 -52.46 19.46
N GLU A 62 23.20 -52.91 19.59
CA GLU A 62 22.88 -54.24 20.17
C GLU A 62 23.46 -55.38 19.33
N GLU A 63 23.37 -55.31 18.00
CA GLU A 63 23.99 -56.28 17.09
C GLU A 63 25.51 -56.29 17.21
N LYS A 64 26.15 -55.12 17.31
CA LYS A 64 27.60 -55.02 17.50
C LYS A 64 28.05 -55.62 18.83
N LEU A 65 27.28 -55.40 19.90
CA LEU A 65 27.53 -56.02 21.22
C LEU A 65 27.36 -57.54 21.17
N ALA A 66 26.36 -58.03 20.43
CA ALA A 66 26.15 -59.45 20.20
C ALA A 66 27.26 -60.10 19.36
N ALA A 67 27.68 -59.45 18.28
CA ALA A 67 28.78 -59.89 17.43
C ALA A 67 30.14 -59.89 18.16
N SER A 68 30.33 -58.99 19.15
CA SER A 68 31.54 -58.93 19.97
C SER A 68 31.57 -60.00 21.09
N GLY A 69 30.60 -60.91 21.15
CA GLY A 69 30.50 -61.96 22.17
C GLY A 69 30.10 -61.46 23.56
N LEU A 70 29.96 -60.14 23.73
CA LEU A 70 29.59 -59.48 24.98
C LEU A 70 28.09 -59.62 25.32
N SER A 71 27.27 -60.08 24.37
CA SER A 71 25.85 -60.37 24.57
C SER A 71 25.53 -61.85 24.84
N SER A 72 26.52 -62.76 24.91
CA SER A 72 26.22 -64.17 25.17
C SER A 72 26.11 -64.44 26.68
N GLY A 73 24.96 -64.97 27.10
CA GLY A 73 24.60 -65.21 28.50
C GLY A 73 25.50 -66.23 29.21
N GLY A 74 26.60 -65.75 29.79
CA GLY A 74 27.40 -66.46 30.78
C GLY A 74 26.99 -66.06 32.19
N SER A 75 26.41 -67.00 32.95
CA SER A 75 25.80 -66.80 34.27
C SER A 75 26.69 -66.25 35.41
N TYR A 76 27.96 -65.86 35.21
CA TYR A 76 28.88 -65.52 36.33
C TYR A 76 30.00 -64.50 36.06
N THR A 77 29.87 -63.58 35.11
CA THR A 77 30.82 -62.45 35.00
C THR A 77 30.07 -61.14 34.83
N ALA A 78 30.36 -60.21 35.75
CA ALA A 78 29.64 -58.95 35.92
C ALA A 78 29.43 -58.20 34.58
N PRO A 79 28.26 -57.58 34.35
CA PRO A 79 28.09 -56.68 33.22
C PRO A 79 29.16 -55.60 33.34
N THR A 80 30.01 -55.42 32.34
CA THR A 80 30.87 -54.24 32.22
C THR A 80 29.98 -53.03 31.91
N SER A 81 29.23 -52.60 32.93
CA SER A 81 28.03 -51.76 32.85
C SER A 81 28.32 -50.31 32.47
N GLY A 82 29.55 -49.82 32.66
CA GLY A 82 29.87 -48.40 32.47
C GLY A 82 29.88 -47.93 31.01
N TYR A 83 30.34 -48.77 30.07
CA TYR A 83 30.50 -48.36 28.67
C TYR A 83 29.17 -48.41 27.90
N THR A 84 28.34 -49.42 28.16
CA THR A 84 27.02 -49.60 27.53
C THR A 84 26.00 -48.57 28.02
N GLU A 85 25.99 -48.25 29.32
CA GLU A 85 25.11 -47.23 29.89
C GLU A 85 25.44 -45.84 29.34
N THR A 86 26.73 -45.51 29.24
CA THR A 86 27.21 -44.24 28.69
C THR A 86 26.81 -44.06 27.22
N ALA A 87 26.89 -45.12 26.40
CA ALA A 87 26.49 -45.08 24.99
C ALA A 87 24.98 -44.85 24.83
N ARG A 88 24.15 -45.49 25.66
CA ARG A 88 22.69 -45.28 25.68
C ARG A 88 22.33 -43.85 26.07
N VAL A 89 22.95 -43.32 27.12
CA VAL A 89 22.76 -41.93 27.56
C VAL A 89 23.18 -40.95 26.48
N ALA A 90 24.31 -41.20 25.80
CA ALA A 90 24.75 -40.38 24.67
C ALA A 90 23.75 -40.40 23.50
N SER A 91 23.20 -41.57 23.13
CA SER A 91 22.17 -41.67 22.09
C SER A 91 20.88 -40.94 22.45
N ASP A 92 20.42 -41.04 23.70
CA ASP A 92 19.22 -40.32 24.18
C ASP A 92 19.44 -38.80 24.18
N ASN A 93 20.60 -38.34 24.66
CA ASN A 93 20.98 -36.92 24.63
C ASN A 93 21.02 -36.38 23.20
N ASN A 94 21.54 -37.14 22.24
CA ASN A 94 21.54 -36.77 20.82
C ASN A 94 20.11 -36.65 20.27
N LEU A 95 19.23 -37.62 20.56
CA LEU A 95 17.84 -37.54 20.12
C LEU A 95 17.14 -36.30 20.70
N ARG A 96 17.28 -36.06 22.01
CA ARG A 96 16.71 -34.86 22.67
C ARG A 96 17.24 -33.58 22.04
N SER A 97 18.54 -33.48 21.81
CA SER A 97 19.17 -32.33 21.15
C SER A 97 18.60 -32.09 19.74
N ASN A 98 18.45 -33.15 18.95
CA ASN A 98 17.87 -33.08 17.62
C ASN A 98 16.41 -32.61 17.67
N LEU A 99 15.59 -33.15 18.59
CA LEU A 99 14.20 -32.75 18.75
C LEU A 99 14.06 -31.28 19.19
N ASN A 100 14.92 -30.81 20.09
CA ASN A 100 14.97 -29.41 20.49
C ASN A 100 15.31 -28.49 19.30
N THR A 101 16.29 -28.90 18.48
CA THR A 101 16.69 -28.17 17.27
C THR A 101 15.53 -28.11 16.26
N LEU A 102 14.82 -29.23 16.03
CA LEU A 102 13.65 -29.25 15.15
C LEU A 102 12.52 -28.36 15.69
N SER A 103 12.28 -28.36 17.01
CA SER A 103 11.27 -27.50 17.63
C SER A 103 11.61 -26.02 17.47
N ALA A 104 12.88 -25.65 17.64
CA ALA A 104 13.34 -24.28 17.45
C ALA A 104 13.21 -23.84 15.98
N ALA A 105 13.61 -24.71 15.04
CA ALA A 105 13.49 -24.45 13.61
C ALA A 105 12.02 -24.25 13.18
N ARG A 106 11.09 -25.08 13.70
CA ARG A 106 9.66 -24.92 13.46
C ARG A 106 9.17 -23.55 13.93
N LEU A 107 9.48 -23.16 15.16
CA LEU A 107 9.04 -21.87 15.71
C LEU A 107 9.55 -20.69 14.87
N GLN A 108 10.82 -20.77 14.43
CA GLN A 108 11.40 -19.76 13.55
C GLN A 108 10.65 -19.68 12.21
N GLN A 109 10.39 -20.81 11.56
CA GLN A 109 9.64 -20.87 10.30
C GLN A 109 8.22 -20.31 10.45
N GLU A 110 7.52 -20.63 11.54
CA GLU A 110 6.19 -20.08 11.81
C GLU A 110 6.24 -18.56 11.99
N GLN A 111 7.27 -18.04 12.64
CA GLN A 111 7.43 -16.60 12.83
C GLN A 111 7.76 -15.89 11.51
N GLU A 112 8.61 -16.49 10.67
CA GLU A 112 8.92 -15.99 9.33
C GLU A 112 7.67 -15.97 8.45
N ALA A 113 6.85 -17.03 8.46
CA ALA A 113 5.58 -17.08 7.72
C ALA A 113 4.61 -15.98 8.17
N ARG A 114 4.48 -15.76 9.49
CA ARG A 114 3.65 -14.67 10.04
C ARG A 114 4.18 -13.30 9.65
N ASN A 115 5.49 -13.09 9.71
CA ASN A 115 6.13 -11.83 9.31
C ASN A 115 5.95 -11.56 7.81
N ALA A 116 6.06 -12.58 6.97
CA ALA A 116 5.81 -12.47 5.54
C ALA A 116 4.36 -12.05 5.27
N SER A 117 3.37 -12.73 5.87
CA SER A 117 1.96 -12.35 5.72
C SER A 117 1.66 -10.94 6.25
N ASN A 118 2.22 -10.57 7.40
CA ASN A 118 2.08 -9.21 7.93
C ASN A 118 2.66 -8.16 6.98
N THR A 119 3.80 -8.45 6.35
CA THR A 119 4.43 -7.57 5.37
C THR A 119 3.57 -7.41 4.12
N GLU A 120 3.02 -8.51 3.59
CA GLU A 120 2.10 -8.48 2.44
C GLU A 120 0.85 -7.64 2.74
N ILE A 121 0.24 -7.83 3.93
CA ILE A 121 -0.94 -7.05 4.36
C ILE A 121 -0.59 -5.57 4.50
N ALA A 122 0.58 -5.26 5.07
CA ALA A 122 1.04 -3.88 5.23
C ALA A 122 1.29 -3.21 3.86
N GLN A 123 1.88 -3.93 2.90
CA GLN A 123 2.07 -3.44 1.52
C GLN A 123 0.73 -3.20 0.82
N ALA A 124 -0.21 -4.15 0.91
CA ALA A 124 -1.54 -3.98 0.34
C ALA A 124 -2.26 -2.75 0.94
N ARG A 125 -2.10 -2.53 2.26
CA ARG A 125 -2.63 -1.36 2.96
C ARG A 125 -1.99 -0.07 2.44
N GLN A 126 -0.67 -0.05 2.26
CA GLN A 126 0.04 1.11 1.73
C GLN A 126 -0.37 1.45 0.29
N SER A 127 -0.54 0.45 -0.57
CA SER A 127 -1.05 0.65 -1.93
C SER A 127 -2.47 1.22 -1.93
N TYR A 128 -3.33 0.74 -1.03
CA TYR A 128 -4.66 1.31 -0.82
C TYR A 128 -4.60 2.77 -0.36
N GLU A 129 -3.73 3.13 0.60
CA GLU A 129 -3.59 4.50 1.09
C GLU A 129 -3.03 5.46 0.03
N ASN A 130 -2.01 5.04 -0.72
CA ASN A 130 -1.40 5.85 -1.78
C ASN A 130 -2.39 6.15 -2.91
N SER A 131 -3.15 5.15 -3.36
CA SER A 131 -4.18 5.35 -4.38
C SER A 131 -5.31 6.29 -3.92
N ALA A 132 -5.65 6.29 -2.62
CA ALA A 132 -6.60 7.27 -2.05
C ALA A 132 -6.03 8.69 -2.03
N ALA A 133 -4.73 8.84 -1.77
CA ALA A 133 -4.06 10.14 -1.80
C ALA A 133 -4.02 10.71 -3.23
N GLU A 134 -3.68 9.88 -4.22
CA GLU A 134 -3.64 10.27 -5.64
C GLU A 134 -4.99 10.77 -6.15
N ILE A 135 -6.08 10.07 -5.85
CA ILE A 135 -7.42 10.52 -6.27
C ILE A 135 -7.83 11.84 -5.62
N ARG A 136 -7.53 12.04 -4.33
CA ARG A 136 -7.79 13.32 -3.65
C ARG A 136 -7.01 14.46 -4.27
N MET A 137 -5.76 14.22 -4.65
CA MET A 137 -4.96 15.21 -5.38
C MET A 137 -5.52 15.51 -6.77
N GLN A 138 -5.92 14.48 -7.53
CA GLN A 138 -6.54 14.68 -8.85
C GLN A 138 -7.84 15.50 -8.75
N GLN A 139 -8.65 15.24 -7.72
CA GLN A 139 -9.86 16.01 -7.45
C GLN A 139 -9.53 17.48 -7.14
N ALA A 140 -8.56 17.73 -6.26
CA ALA A 140 -8.12 19.09 -5.93
C ALA A 140 -7.59 19.81 -7.18
N GLN A 141 -6.81 19.14 -8.01
CA GLN A 141 -6.29 19.72 -9.26
C GLN A 141 -7.40 20.02 -10.25
N ALA A 142 -8.39 19.14 -10.40
CA ALA A 142 -9.55 19.37 -11.26
C ALA A 142 -10.36 20.59 -10.81
N GLN A 143 -10.58 20.75 -9.50
CA GLN A 143 -11.26 21.91 -8.92
C GLN A 143 -10.47 23.21 -9.13
N ILE A 144 -9.13 23.17 -8.96
CA ILE A 144 -8.27 24.32 -9.22
C ILE A 144 -8.32 24.72 -10.71
N ASN A 145 -8.25 23.74 -11.61
CA ASN A 145 -8.32 24.01 -13.04
C ASN A 145 -9.67 24.63 -13.43
N GLN A 146 -10.77 24.09 -12.92
CA GLN A 146 -12.11 24.67 -13.12
C GLN A 146 -12.18 26.11 -12.60
N TYR A 147 -11.69 26.35 -11.39
CA TYR A 147 -11.66 27.68 -10.81
C TYR A 147 -10.83 28.68 -11.63
N ASN A 148 -9.68 28.25 -12.16
CA ASN A 148 -8.85 29.08 -13.02
C ASN A 148 -9.55 29.36 -14.36
N THR A 149 -10.15 28.36 -14.99
CA THR A 149 -10.94 28.51 -16.23
C THR A 149 -12.11 29.47 -16.03
N ASP A 150 -12.85 29.34 -14.93
CA ASP A 150 -13.97 30.23 -14.62
C ASP A 150 -13.49 31.67 -14.38
N ARG A 151 -12.39 31.83 -13.65
CA ARG A 151 -11.78 33.14 -13.41
C ARG A 151 -11.32 33.79 -14.72
N GLU A 152 -10.63 33.04 -15.58
CA GLU A 152 -10.19 33.49 -16.90
C GLU A 152 -11.36 33.84 -17.81
N TYR A 153 -12.41 33.02 -17.84
CA TYR A 153 -13.63 33.29 -18.60
C TYR A 153 -14.28 34.61 -18.14
N ASN A 154 -14.51 34.76 -16.83
CA ASN A 154 -15.08 35.99 -16.27
C ASN A 154 -14.22 37.23 -16.54
N TYR A 155 -12.89 37.06 -16.49
CA TYR A 155 -11.95 38.13 -16.82
C TYR A 155 -12.06 38.53 -18.29
N ASN A 156 -12.03 37.57 -19.21
CA ASN A 156 -12.15 37.79 -20.65
C ASN A 156 -13.48 38.45 -21.04
N VAL A 157 -14.59 38.01 -20.44
CA VAL A 157 -15.92 38.62 -20.66
C VAL A 157 -15.90 40.08 -20.22
N ARG A 158 -15.35 40.39 -19.04
CA ARG A 158 -15.26 41.78 -18.54
C ARG A 158 -14.40 42.67 -19.42
N VAL A 159 -13.22 42.18 -19.84
CA VAL A 159 -12.32 42.93 -20.72
C VAL A 159 -12.96 43.18 -22.09
N THR A 160 -13.65 42.18 -22.64
CA THR A 160 -14.37 42.31 -23.92
C THR A 160 -15.48 43.36 -23.84
N ALA A 161 -16.31 43.31 -22.78
CA ALA A 161 -17.37 44.31 -22.56
C ALA A 161 -16.80 45.73 -22.41
N TYR A 162 -15.70 45.87 -21.67
CA TYR A 162 -15.00 47.15 -21.50
C TYR A 162 -14.43 47.68 -22.83
N GLN A 163 -13.83 46.81 -23.64
CA GLN A 163 -13.30 47.18 -24.96
C GLN A 163 -14.41 47.66 -25.91
N GLN A 164 -15.55 46.97 -25.95
CA GLN A 164 -16.69 47.38 -26.75
C GLN A 164 -17.26 48.73 -26.29
N ALA A 165 -17.38 48.95 -24.98
CA ALA A 165 -17.80 50.22 -24.41
C ALA A 165 -16.83 51.36 -24.76
N MET A 166 -15.51 51.10 -24.71
CA MET A 166 -14.47 52.06 -25.14
C MET A 166 -14.58 52.40 -26.63
N GLN A 167 -14.83 51.41 -27.50
CA GLN A 167 -15.04 51.63 -28.93
C GLN A 167 -16.27 52.51 -29.17
N ARG A 168 -17.39 52.25 -28.48
CA ARG A 168 -18.59 53.08 -28.57
C ARG A 168 -18.32 54.51 -28.11
N TRP A 169 -17.60 54.70 -27.00
CA TRP A 169 -17.20 56.03 -26.55
C TRP A 169 -16.35 56.76 -27.60
N GLN A 170 -15.40 56.07 -28.24
CA GLN A 170 -14.62 56.63 -29.33
C GLN A 170 -15.49 57.04 -30.52
N THR A 171 -16.45 56.20 -30.93
CA THR A 171 -17.34 56.46 -32.07
C THR A 171 -18.30 57.62 -31.82
N TYR A 172 -18.95 57.66 -30.66
CA TYR A 172 -19.96 58.68 -30.34
C TYR A 172 -19.36 59.96 -29.72
N GLY A 173 -18.09 59.94 -29.32
CA GLY A 173 -17.43 61.06 -28.65
C GLY A 173 -17.86 61.29 -27.20
N ILE A 174 -18.88 60.56 -26.72
CA ILE A 174 -19.41 60.59 -25.35
C ILE A 174 -19.71 59.18 -24.83
N VAL A 175 -19.69 59.01 -23.50
CA VAL A 175 -20.13 57.77 -22.84
C VAL A 175 -21.64 57.63 -22.93
N LEU A 176 -22.12 56.48 -23.42
CA LEU A 176 -23.54 56.16 -23.46
C LEU A 176 -24.03 55.70 -22.07
N PRO A 177 -25.32 55.90 -21.73
CA PRO A 177 -25.87 55.45 -20.43
C PRO A 177 -25.64 53.97 -20.13
N ALA A 178 -25.71 53.10 -21.13
CA ALA A 178 -25.48 51.66 -20.99
C ALA A 178 -24.01 51.28 -20.75
N ASP A 179 -23.07 52.15 -21.12
CA ASP A 179 -21.62 51.93 -21.01
C ASP A 179 -21.01 52.54 -19.74
N ALA A 180 -21.74 53.46 -19.09
CA ALA A 180 -21.27 54.19 -17.92
C ALA A 180 -20.84 53.28 -16.76
N SER A 181 -21.61 52.23 -16.47
CA SER A 181 -21.30 51.26 -15.42
C SER A 181 -20.15 50.33 -15.77
N ILE A 182 -19.98 50.01 -17.05
CA ILE A 182 -18.87 49.17 -17.56
C ILE A 182 -17.55 49.94 -17.45
N LEU A 183 -17.57 51.22 -17.84
CA LEU A 183 -16.38 52.08 -17.88
C LEU A 183 -16.06 52.75 -16.54
N GLY A 184 -17.00 52.74 -15.58
CA GLY A 184 -16.83 53.40 -14.28
C GLY A 184 -16.82 54.93 -14.37
N VAL A 185 -17.44 55.50 -15.41
CA VAL A 185 -17.50 56.95 -15.67
C VAL A 185 -18.93 57.40 -15.95
N PRO A 186 -19.34 58.63 -15.58
CA PRO A 186 -20.69 59.10 -15.83
C PRO A 186 -21.06 59.12 -17.31
N ALA A 187 -22.33 58.87 -17.61
CA ALA A 187 -22.88 59.04 -18.95
C ALA A 187 -22.70 60.50 -19.43
N GLY A 188 -22.39 60.68 -20.71
CA GLY A 188 -22.13 62.00 -21.31
C GLY A 188 -20.68 62.50 -21.17
N THR A 189 -19.81 61.78 -20.46
CA THR A 189 -18.38 62.12 -20.37
C THR A 189 -17.75 62.12 -21.77
N ARG A 190 -17.07 63.21 -22.16
CA ARG A 190 -16.49 63.39 -23.50
C ARG A 190 -15.13 62.72 -23.66
N THR A 191 -14.78 62.30 -24.87
CA THR A 191 -13.45 61.73 -25.20
C THR A 191 -12.29 62.71 -25.02
N ALA A 192 -12.56 64.02 -25.01
CA ALA A 192 -11.56 65.05 -24.70
C ALA A 192 -11.22 65.17 -23.20
N SER A 193 -11.92 64.43 -22.32
CA SER A 193 -11.64 64.42 -20.89
C SER A 193 -10.47 63.49 -20.55
N SER A 194 -9.74 63.79 -19.48
CA SER A 194 -8.71 62.91 -18.93
C SER A 194 -9.22 61.52 -18.54
N ALA A 195 -10.54 61.38 -18.31
CA ALA A 195 -11.17 60.10 -18.03
C ALA A 195 -11.04 59.11 -19.19
N TYR A 196 -11.02 59.59 -20.44
CA TYR A 196 -10.86 58.73 -21.62
C TYR A 196 -9.46 58.14 -21.71
N ASP A 197 -8.42 58.95 -21.45
CA ASP A 197 -7.03 58.49 -21.45
C ASP A 197 -6.75 57.53 -20.29
N ASN A 198 -7.31 57.82 -19.11
CA ASN A 198 -7.26 56.90 -17.96
C ASN A 198 -7.96 55.57 -18.27
N ALA A 199 -9.11 55.60 -18.94
CA ALA A 199 -9.86 54.40 -19.31
C ALA A 199 -9.12 53.56 -20.35
N LYS A 200 -8.41 54.17 -21.31
CA LYS A 200 -7.50 53.48 -22.23
C LYS A 200 -6.35 52.80 -21.50
N LEU A 201 -5.70 53.52 -20.59
CA LEU A 201 -4.60 52.98 -19.80
C LEU A 201 -5.05 51.78 -18.95
N ALA A 202 -6.26 51.84 -18.37
CA ALA A 202 -6.84 50.73 -17.64
C ALA A 202 -7.07 49.50 -18.54
N LEU A 203 -7.60 49.68 -19.75
CA LEU A 203 -7.79 48.58 -20.71
C LEU A 203 -6.47 47.91 -21.09
N GLU A 204 -5.43 48.71 -21.39
CA GLU A 204 -4.11 48.17 -21.74
C GLU A 204 -3.48 47.40 -20.57
N ARG A 205 -3.61 47.92 -19.34
CA ARG A 205 -3.17 47.21 -18.13
C ARG A 205 -3.92 45.89 -17.93
N TRP A 206 -5.21 45.83 -18.26
CA TRP A 206 -5.98 44.60 -18.13
C TRP A 206 -5.67 43.57 -19.22
N LYS A 207 -5.39 44.00 -20.45
CA LYS A 207 -4.94 43.10 -21.51
C LYS A 207 -3.57 42.48 -21.21
N ALA A 208 -2.70 43.20 -20.50
CA ALA A 208 -1.38 42.70 -20.11
C ALA A 208 -1.41 41.64 -18.99
N LEU A 209 -2.57 41.42 -18.36
CA LEU A 209 -2.79 40.42 -17.31
C LEU A 209 -3.49 39.13 -17.83
N LEU A 210 -3.82 39.10 -19.12
CA LEU A 210 -4.28 37.92 -19.86
C LEU A 210 -3.09 37.23 -20.53
#